data_AF-A0A834V8N1-F1
#
_entry.id   AF-A0A834V8N1-F1
#
_cell.length_a   1.000
_cell.length_b   1.000
_cell.length_c   1.000
_cell.angle_alpha   90.00
_cell.angle_beta   90.00
_cell.angle_gamma   90.00
#
_symmetry.space_group_name_H-M   'P 1'
#
loop_
_entity.id
_entity.type
_entity.pdbx_description
1 polymer ?
#
loop_
_entity_poly.entity_id
_entity_poly.type
_entity_poly.pdbx_seq_one_letter_code
_entity_poly.pdbx_strand_id
1 'polypeptide(L)'
;MAAKQLLNVVIDLCLTEGSLDECLTNLVLWVTQKRDMVHLCCKRMKIFGKPTSHTRKVLRLLQLDSVQKVEVHCTWTPSTLAAYAPFLGQMRNLRKLQVSQVHVPAYTSPEDQEWLLAQLTLQFLRMDCLQKFCVDAVLLLEGHLEQVLR
;
A
#
# COMPACT_ATOMS: atom_id res chain seq x y z
N MET A 1 -20.23 7.66 32.20
CA MET A 1 -19.14 7.05 31.41
C MET A 1 -18.44 8.16 30.66
N ALA A 2 -17.16 8.43 30.97
CA ALA A 2 -16.41 9.47 30.25
C ALA A 2 -16.21 9.03 28.80
N ALA A 3 -16.52 9.90 27.84
CA ALA A 3 -16.25 9.65 26.43
C ALA A 3 -14.74 9.45 26.26
N LYS A 4 -14.33 8.25 25.85
CA LYS A 4 -12.93 7.93 25.56
C LYS A 4 -12.51 8.80 24.38
N GLN A 5 -11.72 9.84 24.62
CA GLN A 5 -11.31 10.75 23.56
C GLN A 5 -10.30 10.05 22.65
N LEU A 6 -10.69 9.90 21.38
CA LEU A 6 -9.94 9.22 20.34
C LEU A 6 -8.88 10.19 19.80
N LEU A 7 -7.61 9.81 19.88
CA LEU A 7 -6.48 10.60 19.40
C LEU A 7 -6.06 10.10 18.01
N ASN A 8 -6.14 10.98 17.02
CA ASN A 8 -5.65 10.69 15.66
C ASN A 8 -4.23 11.22 15.52
N VAL A 9 -3.28 10.32 15.31
CA VAL A 9 -1.88 10.66 15.02
C VAL A 9 -1.66 10.52 13.52
N VAL A 10 -1.41 11.65 12.86
CA VAL A 10 -1.16 11.71 11.42
C VAL A 10 0.32 11.82 11.17
N ILE A 11 0.89 10.87 10.43
CA ILE A 11 2.30 10.89 10.04
C ILE A 11 2.45 10.58 8.55
N ASP A 12 3.51 11.06 7.93
CA ASP A 12 3.95 10.54 6.64
C ASP A 12 4.95 9.40 6.88
N LEU A 13 4.77 8.29 6.17
CA LEU A 13 5.53 7.06 6.40
C LEU A 13 6.50 6.75 5.29
N CYS A 14 7.71 6.35 5.68
CA CYS A 14 8.72 5.80 4.81
C CYS A 14 9.05 4.38 5.29
N LEU A 15 8.68 3.37 4.52
CA LEU A 15 8.92 1.96 4.82
C LEU A 15 10.15 1.50 4.04
N THR A 16 11.27 1.25 4.71
CA THR A 16 12.53 0.87 4.07
C THR A 16 12.84 -0.64 4.23
N GLU A 17 13.81 -1.16 3.47
CA GLU A 17 14.40 -2.48 3.69
C GLU A 17 15.27 -2.43 4.97
N GLY A 18 14.67 -2.72 6.12
CA GLY A 18 15.36 -2.67 7.41
C GLY A 18 14.43 -2.55 8.60
N SER A 19 14.99 -2.28 9.77
CA SER A 19 14.20 -1.87 10.94
C SER A 19 13.59 -0.50 10.69
N LEU A 20 12.40 -0.28 11.24
CA LEU A 20 11.88 1.07 11.41
C LEU A 20 12.89 1.88 12.22
N ASP A 21 13.00 3.17 11.91
CA ASP A 21 13.68 4.08 12.82
C ASP A 21 13.10 3.95 14.24
N GLU A 22 13.91 4.21 15.25
CA GLU A 22 13.58 4.04 16.66
C GLU A 22 12.28 4.78 17.01
N CYS A 23 12.10 5.98 16.46
CA CYS A 23 10.88 6.76 16.60
C CYS A 23 9.63 6.03 16.07
N LEU A 24 9.71 5.46 14.86
CA LEU A 24 8.59 4.73 14.26
C LEU A 24 8.29 3.43 15.01
N THR A 25 9.32 2.75 15.52
CA THR A 25 9.18 1.56 16.36
C THR A 25 8.41 1.89 17.65
N ASN A 26 8.83 2.95 18.35
CA ASN A 26 8.18 3.40 19.59
C ASN A 26 6.72 3.82 19.35
N LEU A 27 6.45 4.52 18.24
CA LEU A 27 5.09 4.89 17.86
C LEU A 27 4.22 3.66 17.59
N VAL A 28 4.72 2.68 16.84
CA VAL A 28 4.01 1.43 16.54
C VAL A 28 3.69 0.65 17.83
N LEU A 29 4.64 0.59 18.77
CA LEU A 29 4.42 -0.03 20.08
C LEU A 29 3.33 0.70 20.87
N TRP A 30 3.40 2.03 20.94
CA TRP A 30 2.42 2.83 21.66
C TRP A 30 1.01 2.73 21.07
N VAL A 31 0.86 2.82 19.74
CA VAL A 31 -0.43 2.60 19.06
C VAL A 31 -0.95 1.19 19.31
N THR A 32 -0.07 0.19 19.32
CA THR A 32 -0.46 -1.20 19.61
C THR A 32 -0.99 -1.38 21.03
N GLN A 33 -0.42 -0.69 22.02
CA GLN A 33 -0.89 -0.73 23.41
C GLN A 33 -2.18 0.06 23.63
N LYS A 34 -2.44 1.08 22.79
CA LYS A 34 -3.55 2.02 22.94
C LYS A 34 -4.53 2.00 21.77
N ARG A 35 -4.72 0.83 21.11
CA ARG A 35 -5.54 0.70 19.89
C ARG A 35 -6.97 1.24 20.00
N ASP A 36 -7.57 1.20 21.19
CA ASP A 36 -8.93 1.70 21.42
C ASP A 36 -8.99 3.23 21.68
N MET A 37 -7.84 3.89 21.72
CA MET A 37 -7.72 5.32 22.05
C MET A 37 -6.93 6.09 21.01
N VAL A 38 -6.09 5.40 20.23
CA VAL A 38 -5.18 6.02 19.28
C VAL A 38 -5.38 5.39 17.92
N HIS A 39 -5.63 6.23 16.93
CA HIS A 39 -5.58 5.85 15.54
C HIS A 39 -4.35 6.43 14.86
N LEU A 40 -3.65 5.57 14.15
CA LEU A 40 -2.53 5.97 13.32
C LEU A 40 -3.02 6.20 11.89
N CYS A 41 -2.99 7.45 11.46
CA CYS A 41 -3.34 7.85 10.11
C CYS A 41 -2.07 8.12 9.31
N CYS A 42 -2.12 7.92 8.00
CA CYS A 42 -1.02 8.23 7.10
C CYS A 42 -1.55 8.88 5.84
N LYS A 43 -1.08 10.08 5.48
CA LYS A 43 -1.50 10.73 4.23
C LYS A 43 -0.61 10.32 3.06
N ARG A 44 0.70 10.27 3.29
CA ARG A 44 1.69 9.91 2.26
C ARG A 44 2.55 8.76 2.75
N MET A 45 2.63 7.73 1.93
CA MET A 45 3.44 6.56 2.19
C MET A 45 4.45 6.37 1.06
N LYS A 46 5.70 6.11 1.44
CA LYS A 46 6.75 5.67 0.52
C LYS A 46 7.26 4.30 0.95
N ILE A 47 7.54 3.43 -0.02
CA ILE A 47 8.06 2.08 0.21
C ILE A 47 9.36 1.95 -0.56
N PHE A 48 10.48 1.85 0.16
CA PHE A 48 11.85 1.73 -0.33
C PHE A 48 12.45 0.41 0.14
N GLY A 49 11.98 -0.71 -0.42
CA GLY A 49 12.53 -2.00 -0.04
C GLY A 49 11.56 -3.14 -0.20
N LYS A 50 12.09 -4.36 -0.18
CA LYS A 50 11.24 -5.54 -0.26
C LYS A 50 10.21 -5.56 0.87
N PRO A 51 8.95 -5.83 0.56
CA PRO A 51 7.93 -6.07 1.55
C PRO A 51 8.28 -7.14 2.60
N THR A 52 8.35 -6.72 3.86
CA THR A 52 8.62 -7.61 5.00
C THR A 52 7.36 -7.87 5.83
N SER A 53 7.41 -8.86 6.72
CA SER A 53 6.35 -9.08 7.72
C SER A 53 6.09 -7.81 8.57
N HIS A 54 7.11 -7.00 8.81
CA HIS A 54 7.01 -5.73 9.54
C HIS A 54 6.19 -4.70 8.78
N THR A 55 6.44 -4.50 7.48
CA THR A 55 5.64 -3.56 6.68
C THR A 55 4.16 -3.94 6.69
N ARG A 56 3.82 -5.24 6.63
CA ARG A 56 2.42 -5.70 6.79
C ARG A 56 1.84 -5.41 8.17
N LYS A 57 2.62 -5.54 9.24
CA LYS A 57 2.17 -5.19 10.61
C LYS A 57 1.84 -3.70 10.72
N VAL A 58 2.68 -2.84 10.16
CA VAL A 58 2.43 -1.39 10.13
C VAL A 58 1.17 -1.07 9.35
N LEU A 59 0.99 -1.65 8.15
CA LEU A 59 -0.23 -1.44 7.35
C LEU A 59 -1.51 -1.84 8.10
N ARG A 60 -1.48 -2.93 8.89
CA ARG A 60 -2.63 -3.37 9.71
C ARG A 60 -2.95 -2.45 10.88
N LEU A 61 -2.01 -1.62 11.31
CA LEU A 61 -2.20 -0.65 12.38
C LEU A 61 -2.72 0.70 11.88
N LEU A 62 -2.59 0.95 10.58
CA LEU A 62 -3.00 2.19 9.96
C LEU A 62 -4.49 2.21 9.68
N GLN A 63 -5.07 3.40 9.82
CA GLN A 63 -6.30 3.77 9.13
C GLN A 63 -5.98 3.92 7.64
N LEU A 64 -6.10 2.84 6.88
CA LEU A 64 -5.71 2.79 5.47
C LEU A 64 -6.55 3.72 4.60
N ASP A 65 -7.80 3.98 4.97
CA ASP A 65 -8.67 4.95 4.33
C ASP A 65 -8.12 6.38 4.42
N SER A 66 -7.27 6.71 5.39
CA SER A 66 -6.62 8.03 5.48
C SER A 66 -5.52 8.26 4.42
N VAL A 67 -5.06 7.20 3.74
CA VAL A 67 -3.97 7.24 2.76
C VAL A 67 -4.41 7.90 1.47
N GLN A 68 -3.64 8.90 1.03
CA GLN A 68 -3.92 9.66 -0.19
C GLN A 68 -2.86 9.49 -1.27
N LYS A 69 -1.61 9.18 -0.88
CA LYS A 69 -0.51 9.00 -1.83
C LYS A 69 0.35 7.82 -1.41
N VAL A 70 0.59 6.90 -2.34
CA VAL A 70 1.51 5.78 -2.18
C VAL A 70 2.55 5.83 -3.29
N GLU A 71 3.82 5.78 -2.91
CA GLU A 71 4.95 5.68 -3.83
C GLU A 71 5.78 4.44 -3.49
N VAL A 72 5.87 3.50 -4.42
CA VAL A 72 6.67 2.29 -4.29
C VAL A 72 7.93 2.48 -5.14
N HIS A 73 9.07 2.60 -4.47
CA HIS A 73 10.39 2.87 -5.05
C HIS A 73 11.29 1.63 -5.09
N CYS A 74 10.70 0.45 -4.96
CA CYS A 74 11.39 -0.83 -5.02
C CYS A 74 10.72 -1.76 -6.02
N THR A 75 11.46 -2.77 -6.46
CA THR A 75 10.95 -3.78 -7.36
C THR A 75 9.92 -4.66 -6.66
N TRP A 76 8.67 -4.60 -7.10
CA TRP A 76 7.66 -5.57 -6.69
C TRP A 76 7.59 -6.71 -7.71
N THR A 77 7.63 -7.95 -7.21
CA THR A 77 7.18 -9.09 -8.00
C THR A 77 5.65 -9.07 -8.08
N PRO A 78 5.05 -9.72 -9.08
CA PRO A 78 3.60 -9.82 -9.13
C PRO A 78 2.99 -10.48 -7.87
N SER A 79 3.65 -11.50 -7.30
CA SER A 79 3.23 -12.11 -6.03
C SER A 79 3.25 -11.13 -4.85
N THR A 80 4.23 -10.23 -4.82
CA THR A 80 4.31 -9.16 -3.82
C THR A 80 3.16 -8.18 -3.98
N LEU A 81 2.90 -7.77 -5.22
CA LEU A 81 1.83 -6.85 -5.56
C LEU A 81 0.45 -7.47 -5.21
N ALA A 82 0.21 -8.74 -5.53
CA ALA A 82 -0.99 -9.48 -5.11
C ALA A 82 -1.15 -9.56 -3.59
N ALA A 83 -0.07 -9.78 -2.84
CA ALA A 83 -0.11 -9.81 -1.37
C ALA A 83 -0.44 -8.45 -0.74
N TYR A 84 -0.16 -7.35 -1.44
CA TYR A 84 -0.43 -5.98 -0.98
C TYR A 84 -1.73 -5.40 -1.53
N ALA A 85 -2.27 -6.01 -2.58
CA ALA A 85 -3.49 -5.59 -3.24
C ALA A 85 -4.67 -5.39 -2.25
N PRO A 86 -4.92 -6.28 -1.26
CA PRO A 86 -5.98 -6.06 -0.28
C PRO A 86 -5.81 -4.81 0.59
N PHE A 87 -4.57 -4.42 0.90
CA PHE A 87 -4.32 -3.18 1.65
C PHE A 87 -4.55 -1.96 0.77
N LEU A 88 -4.10 -2.00 -0.49
CA LEU A 88 -4.34 -0.92 -1.45
C LEU A 88 -5.84 -0.73 -1.70
N GLY A 89 -6.61 -1.81 -1.85
CA GLY A 89 -8.06 -1.75 -2.01
C GLY A 89 -8.82 -1.21 -0.79
N GLN A 90 -8.20 -1.14 0.39
CA GLN A 90 -8.75 -0.48 1.57
C GLN A 90 -8.45 1.02 1.63
N MET A 91 -7.51 1.52 0.82
CA MET A 91 -7.14 2.93 0.76
C MET A 91 -8.13 3.72 -0.11
N ARG A 92 -9.36 3.86 0.37
CA ARG A 92 -10.47 4.45 -0.41
C ARG A 92 -10.24 5.90 -0.84
N ASN A 93 -9.43 6.66 -0.09
CA ASN A 93 -9.08 8.04 -0.42
C ASN A 93 -7.75 8.16 -1.21
N LEU A 94 -7.21 7.05 -1.72
CA LEU A 94 -5.96 7.04 -2.47
C LEU A 94 -6.14 7.82 -3.78
N ARG A 95 -5.41 8.92 -3.93
CA ARG A 95 -5.45 9.78 -5.12
C ARG A 95 -4.29 9.55 -6.07
N LYS A 96 -3.14 9.16 -5.54
CA LYS A 96 -1.95 8.85 -6.33
C LYS A 96 -1.35 7.52 -5.89
N LEU A 97 -1.21 6.59 -6.85
CA LEU A 97 -0.40 5.40 -6.71
C LEU A 97 0.73 5.46 -7.73
N GLN A 98 1.97 5.38 -7.26
CA GLN A 98 3.14 5.28 -8.12
C GLN A 98 3.88 4.00 -7.78
N VAL A 99 4.16 3.18 -8.79
CA VAL A 99 4.96 1.95 -8.67
C VAL A 99 6.14 2.06 -9.64
N SER A 100 7.29 2.45 -9.10
CA SER A 100 8.47 2.81 -9.89
C SER A 100 9.18 1.61 -10.50
N GLN A 101 8.97 0.36 -10.04
CA GLN A 101 9.53 -0.83 -10.68
C GLN A 101 8.63 -2.05 -10.40
N VAL A 102 8.10 -2.67 -11.46
CA VAL A 102 7.49 -4.00 -11.36
C VAL A 102 8.33 -4.95 -12.21
N HIS A 103 8.92 -5.97 -11.58
CA HIS A 103 9.69 -6.98 -12.29
C HIS A 103 8.87 -8.25 -12.40
N VAL A 104 8.47 -8.58 -13.62
CA VAL A 104 7.92 -9.89 -13.95
C VAL A 104 9.09 -10.86 -14.13
N PRO A 105 9.17 -11.94 -13.36
CA PRO A 105 10.15 -12.99 -13.62
C PRO A 105 10.05 -13.49 -15.07
N ALA A 106 11.19 -13.72 -15.72
CA ALA A 106 11.24 -14.15 -17.13
C ALA A 106 10.52 -15.49 -17.42
N TYR A 107 10.20 -16.26 -16.37
CA TYR A 107 9.57 -17.57 -16.42
C TYR A 107 8.10 -17.54 -15.93
N THR A 108 7.50 -16.37 -15.75
CA THR A 108 6.08 -16.27 -15.43
C THR A 108 5.27 -16.71 -16.64
N SER A 109 4.39 -17.71 -16.45
CA SER A 109 3.52 -18.17 -17.52
C SER A 109 2.52 -17.06 -17.92
N PRO A 110 2.03 -17.05 -19.17
CA PRO A 110 0.98 -16.10 -19.57
C PRO A 110 -0.27 -16.17 -18.67
N GLU A 111 -0.66 -17.37 -18.25
CA GLU A 111 -1.80 -17.60 -17.37
C GLU A 111 -1.59 -16.97 -15.98
N ASP A 112 -0.41 -17.14 -15.39
CA ASP A 112 -0.07 -16.52 -14.10
C ASP A 112 -0.10 -14.99 -14.23
N GLN A 113 0.44 -14.46 -15.33
CA GLN A 113 0.46 -13.03 -15.59
C GLN A 113 -0.96 -12.45 -15.70
N GLU A 114 -1.85 -13.10 -16.46
CA GLU A 114 -3.28 -12.73 -16.54
C GLU A 114 -3.96 -12.80 -15.17
N TRP A 115 -3.72 -13.86 -14.39
CA TRP A 115 -4.31 -14.00 -13.06
C TRP A 115 -3.88 -12.86 -12.12
N LEU A 116 -2.59 -12.51 -12.13
CA LEU A 116 -2.02 -11.42 -11.36
C LEU A 116 -2.64 -10.08 -11.77
N LEU A 117 -2.86 -9.86 -13.07
CA LEU A 117 -3.50 -8.67 -13.59
C LEU A 117 -4.98 -8.57 -13.23
N ALA A 118 -5.71 -9.68 -13.29
CA ALA A 118 -7.09 -9.73 -12.86
C ALA A 118 -7.21 -9.36 -11.37
N GLN A 119 -6.34 -9.93 -10.51
CA GLN A 119 -6.32 -9.60 -9.08
C GLN A 119 -6.04 -8.13 -8.82
N LEU A 120 -5.10 -7.54 -9.57
CA LEU A 120 -4.78 -6.12 -9.48
C LEU A 120 -5.95 -5.24 -9.90
N THR A 121 -6.51 -5.51 -11.07
CA THR A 121 -7.64 -4.79 -11.63
C THR A 121 -8.83 -4.80 -10.66
N LEU A 122 -9.13 -5.94 -10.04
CA LEU A 122 -10.17 -6.05 -9.02
C LEU A 122 -9.94 -5.13 -7.80
N GLN A 123 -8.69 -4.89 -7.40
CA GLN A 123 -8.42 -3.94 -6.31
C GLN A 123 -8.47 -2.50 -6.79
N PHE A 124 -8.06 -2.20 -8.03
CA PHE A 124 -8.21 -0.87 -8.61
C PHE A 124 -9.66 -0.42 -8.68
N LEU A 125 -10.58 -1.34 -8.98
CA LEU A 125 -12.02 -1.07 -8.95
C LEU A 125 -12.56 -0.66 -7.57
N ARG A 126 -11.79 -0.86 -6.49
CA ARG A 126 -12.14 -0.44 -5.12
C ARG A 126 -11.51 0.91 -4.74
N MET A 127 -10.63 1.46 -5.58
CA MET A 127 -9.93 2.71 -5.34
C MET A 127 -10.69 3.88 -6.02
N ASP A 128 -11.89 4.17 -5.52
CA ASP A 128 -12.82 5.12 -6.16
C ASP A 128 -12.26 6.55 -6.33
N CYS A 129 -11.26 6.92 -5.53
CA CYS A 129 -10.65 8.26 -5.54
C CYS A 129 -9.32 8.32 -6.32
N LEU A 130 -8.90 7.25 -7.00
CA LEU A 130 -7.63 7.20 -7.69
C LEU A 130 -7.64 8.12 -8.92
N GLN A 131 -6.78 9.14 -8.91
CA GLN A 131 -6.68 10.14 -9.98
C GLN A 131 -5.42 9.96 -10.84
N LYS A 132 -4.36 9.41 -10.24
CA LYS A 132 -3.06 9.25 -10.89
C LYS A 132 -2.49 7.88 -10.56
N PHE A 133 -2.31 7.08 -11.60
CA PHE A 133 -1.57 5.82 -11.52
C PHE A 133 -0.35 5.90 -12.45
N CYS A 134 0.83 5.73 -11.88
CA CYS A 134 2.09 5.76 -12.62
C CYS A 134 2.83 4.44 -12.39
N VAL A 135 3.12 3.70 -13.45
CA VAL A 135 3.87 2.45 -13.39
C VAL A 135 4.99 2.50 -14.41
N ASP A 136 6.23 2.29 -13.95
CA ASP A 136 7.42 2.25 -14.81
C ASP A 136 7.72 0.81 -15.27
N ALA A 137 6.65 0.08 -15.65
CA ALA A 137 6.71 -1.29 -16.11
C ALA A 137 5.75 -1.42 -17.28
N VAL A 138 6.24 -0.98 -18.44
CA VAL A 138 5.50 -0.82 -19.70
C VAL A 138 4.86 -2.13 -20.18
N LEU A 139 5.27 -3.30 -19.67
CA LEU A 139 4.78 -4.61 -20.10
C LEU A 139 3.65 -5.20 -19.24
N LEU A 140 3.39 -4.69 -18.02
CA LEU A 140 2.44 -5.37 -17.14
C LEU A 140 0.98 -5.04 -17.48
N LEU A 141 0.67 -3.81 -17.87
CA LEU A 141 -0.72 -3.30 -17.93
C LEU A 141 -1.27 -3.16 -19.35
N GLU A 142 -0.57 -3.69 -20.35
CA GLU A 142 -0.99 -3.62 -21.75
C GLU A 142 -2.36 -4.29 -21.91
N GLY A 143 -3.37 -3.52 -22.33
CA GLY A 143 -4.77 -3.97 -22.47
C GLY A 143 -5.69 -3.79 -21.25
N HIS A 144 -5.17 -3.54 -20.04
CA HIS A 144 -5.98 -3.34 -18.83
C HIS A 144 -5.94 -1.92 -18.25
N LEU A 145 -5.09 -1.06 -18.80
CA LEU A 145 -4.92 0.33 -18.38
C LEU A 145 -6.24 1.13 -18.40
N GLU A 146 -7.10 0.89 -19.40
CA GLU A 146 -8.41 1.56 -19.52
C GLU A 146 -9.38 1.19 -18.40
N GLN A 147 -9.21 0.01 -17.76
CA GLN A 147 -10.06 -0.41 -16.64
C GLN A 147 -9.61 0.23 -15.31
N VAL A 148 -8.38 0.77 -15.26
CA VAL A 148 -7.74 1.31 -14.06
C VAL A 148 -7.84 2.83 -13.99
N LEU A 149 -7.87 3.53 -15.13
CA LEU A 149 -7.98 4.99 -15.21
C LEU A 149 -9.42 5.37 -15.56
N ARG A 150 -10.18 5.89 -14.58
CA ARG A 150 -11.48 6.53 -14.79
C ARG A 150 -11.35 8.04 -14.84
#